data_AF-A0A1V5ZD52-F1
#
_entry.id   AF-A0A1V5ZD52-F1
#
_cell.length_a   1.000
_cell.length_b   1.000
_cell.length_c   1.000
_cell.angle_alpha   90.00
_cell.angle_beta   90.00
_cell.angle_gamma   90.00
#
_symmetry.space_group_name_H-M   'P 1'
#
loop_
_entity.id
_entity.type
_entity.pdbx_description
1 polymer ?
#
loop_
_entity_poly.entity_id
_entity_poly.type
_entity_poly.pdbx_seq_one_letter_code
_entity_poly.pdbx_strand_id
1 'polypeptide(L)'
;MNISGKRLRELRESSNLSLGDLGQILGVSRRTVAKYEAGMGTTIEIALRIEEAFDSGVVEPIDLVQSKSDLSTDEMENIPVEIPIQAAIEEMGMHVQPMHRAPFQALVRYDSHTILTGYGSAQKVTRRAGIIGNISQVTRTHAMCVMTDDHRQRRIGRTLMIGEDSLLSLDEPDDLIDLILN
;
A
#
# COMPACT_ATOMS: atom_id res chain seq x y z
N MET A 1 -5.79 -8.24 12.20
CA MET A 1 -6.95 -8.02 13.08
C MET A 1 -6.51 -7.14 14.22
N ASN A 2 -7.25 -6.07 14.50
CA ASN A 2 -7.00 -5.24 15.67
C ASN A 2 -7.62 -5.91 16.89
N ILE A 3 -6.89 -5.85 18.00
CA ILE A 3 -7.30 -6.39 19.29
C ILE A 3 -7.00 -5.34 20.35
N SER A 4 -7.87 -5.22 21.34
CA SER A 4 -7.64 -4.30 22.45
C SER A 4 -6.60 -4.88 23.40
N GLY A 5 -5.34 -4.44 23.26
CA GLY A 5 -4.24 -4.90 24.10
C GLY A 5 -4.47 -4.64 25.60
N LYS A 6 -5.09 -3.51 25.94
CA LYS A 6 -5.51 -3.18 27.31
C LYS A 6 -6.53 -4.20 27.83
N ARG A 7 -7.55 -4.53 27.04
CA ARG A 7 -8.59 -5.49 27.44
C ARG A 7 -8.02 -6.89 27.60
N LEU A 8 -7.14 -7.31 26.68
CA LEU A 8 -6.44 -8.59 26.77
C LEU A 8 -5.63 -8.69 28.07
N ARG A 9 -4.94 -7.60 28.46
CA ARG A 9 -4.20 -7.54 29.73
C ARG A 9 -5.12 -7.67 30.94
N GLU A 10 -6.23 -6.95 30.97
CA GLU A 10 -7.23 -7.02 32.04
C GLU A 10 -7.78 -8.44 32.21
N LEU A 11 -8.12 -9.11 31.11
CA LEU A 11 -8.64 -10.48 31.13
C LEU A 11 -7.59 -11.48 31.59
N ARG A 12 -6.35 -11.34 31.11
CA ARG A 12 -5.24 -12.18 31.55
C ARG A 12 -5.02 -12.04 33.06
N GLU A 13 -4.95 -10.80 33.55
CA GLU A 13 -4.67 -10.52 34.97
C GLU A 13 -5.85 -10.92 35.87
N SER A 14 -7.10 -10.65 35.46
CA SER A 14 -8.29 -11.08 36.22
C SER A 14 -8.50 -12.60 36.23
N SER A 15 -7.97 -13.31 35.23
CA SER A 15 -7.94 -14.78 35.17
C SER A 15 -6.72 -15.38 35.87
N ASN A 16 -5.90 -14.58 36.56
CA ASN A 16 -4.65 -14.98 37.22
C ASN A 16 -3.64 -15.70 36.28
N LEU A 17 -3.63 -15.35 34.99
CA LEU A 17 -2.73 -15.92 34.01
C LEU A 17 -1.44 -15.08 33.91
N SER A 18 -0.29 -15.74 33.85
CA SER A 18 0.95 -15.08 33.44
C SER A 18 0.97 -14.88 31.91
N LEU A 19 1.87 -14.02 31.43
CA LEU A 19 2.12 -13.88 29.99
C LEU A 19 2.53 -15.21 29.34
N GLY A 20 3.14 -16.13 30.11
CA GLY A 20 3.54 -17.45 29.63
C GLY A 20 2.34 -18.38 29.48
N ASP A 21 1.44 -18.39 30.46
CA ASP A 21 0.24 -19.25 30.47
C ASP A 21 -0.67 -18.90 29.30
N LEU A 22 -0.92 -17.60 29.10
CA LEU A 22 -1.68 -17.14 27.93
C LEU A 22 -0.94 -17.44 26.61
N GLY A 23 0.39 -17.41 26.61
CA GLY A 23 1.19 -17.82 25.45
C GLY A 23 0.95 -19.28 25.08
N GLN A 24 0.94 -20.18 26.06
CA GLN A 24 0.63 -21.59 25.84
C GLN A 24 -0.79 -21.79 25.30
N ILE A 25 -1.79 -21.14 25.90
CA ILE A 25 -3.20 -21.22 25.46
C ILE A 25 -3.33 -20.81 24.00
N LEU A 26 -2.69 -19.70 23.61
CA LEU A 26 -2.77 -19.18 22.26
C LEU A 26 -1.83 -19.88 21.26
N GLY A 27 -0.89 -20.70 21.74
CA GLY A 27 0.14 -21.32 20.90
C GLY A 27 1.21 -20.33 20.41
N VAL A 28 1.52 -19.30 21.19
CA VAL A 28 2.49 -18.25 20.86
C VAL A 28 3.50 -18.04 21.99
N SER A 29 4.58 -17.30 21.71
CA SER A 29 5.56 -16.99 22.75
C SER A 29 5.02 -15.99 23.79
N ARG A 30 5.53 -16.05 25.02
CA ARG A 30 5.33 -15.02 26.07
C ARG A 30 5.58 -13.61 25.54
N ARG A 31 6.62 -13.44 24.71
CA ARG A 31 6.99 -12.14 24.10
C ARG A 31 5.94 -11.66 23.10
N THR A 32 5.27 -12.58 22.43
CA THR A 32 4.17 -12.27 21.50
C THR A 32 2.96 -11.75 22.28
N VAL A 33 2.59 -12.41 23.39
CA VAL A 33 1.50 -11.92 24.27
C VAL A 33 1.80 -10.52 24.79
N ALA A 34 3.03 -10.26 25.23
CA ALA A 34 3.43 -8.92 25.67
C ALA A 34 3.30 -7.86 24.56
N LYS A 35 3.55 -8.24 23.30
CA LYS A 35 3.35 -7.35 22.15
C LYS A 35 1.86 -7.11 21.87
N TYR A 36 1.02 -8.12 22.00
CA TYR A 36 -0.43 -7.96 21.86
C TYR A 36 -0.99 -7.00 22.91
N GLU A 37 -0.58 -7.14 24.17
CA GLU A 37 -0.98 -6.20 25.24
C GLU A 37 -0.48 -4.77 25.01
N ALA A 38 0.63 -4.62 24.27
CA ALA A 38 1.17 -3.33 23.85
C ALA A 38 0.49 -2.75 22.58
N GLY A 39 -0.57 -3.39 22.06
CA GLY A 39 -1.36 -2.89 20.92
C GLY A 39 -0.94 -3.46 19.56
N MET A 40 -0.12 -4.50 19.51
CA MET A 40 0.16 -5.21 18.25
C MET A 40 -1.07 -6.00 17.81
N GLY A 41 -1.52 -5.79 16.57
CA GLY A 41 -2.54 -6.61 15.94
C GLY A 41 -2.11 -8.06 15.74
N THR A 42 -3.06 -8.94 15.46
CA THR A 42 -2.81 -10.39 15.31
C THR A 42 -3.50 -10.99 14.08
N THR A 43 -3.24 -12.27 13.81
CA THR A 43 -3.92 -13.04 12.75
C THR A 43 -5.34 -13.40 13.17
N ILE A 44 -6.21 -13.70 12.19
CA ILE A 44 -7.59 -14.13 12.45
C ILE A 44 -7.61 -15.38 13.37
N GLU A 45 -6.72 -16.34 13.12
CA GLU A 45 -6.63 -17.57 13.92
C GLU A 45 -6.34 -17.29 15.40
N ILE A 46 -5.37 -16.42 15.69
CA ILE A 46 -5.04 -16.08 17.08
C ILE A 46 -6.15 -15.24 17.72
N ALA A 47 -6.79 -14.35 16.96
CA ALA A 47 -7.94 -13.59 17.42
C ALA A 47 -9.12 -14.51 17.83
N LEU A 48 -9.40 -15.55 17.03
CA LEU A 48 -10.39 -16.58 17.36
C LEU A 48 -10.06 -17.30 18.66
N ARG A 49 -8.80 -17.73 18.85
CA ARG A 49 -8.38 -18.39 20.10
C ARG A 49 -8.50 -17.49 21.32
N ILE A 50 -8.29 -16.18 21.16
CA ILE A 50 -8.49 -15.21 22.25
C ILE A 50 -9.99 -15.13 22.62
N GLU A 51 -10.88 -15.06 21.63
CA GLU A 51 -12.32 -15.08 21.88
C GLU A 51 -12.77 -16.41 22.50
N GLU A 52 -12.27 -17.55 22.04
CA GLU A 52 -12.57 -18.85 22.63
C GLU A 52 -12.08 -18.97 24.09
N ALA A 53 -10.94 -18.34 24.42
CA ALA A 53 -10.37 -18.38 25.76
C ALA A 53 -11.12 -17.50 26.76
N PHE A 54 -11.74 -16.40 26.31
CA PHE A 54 -12.29 -15.39 27.21
C PHE A 54 -13.73 -14.94 26.92
N ASP A 55 -14.34 -15.34 25.81
CA ASP A 55 -15.71 -15.03 25.36
C ASP A 55 -16.10 -13.54 25.55
N SER A 56 -15.24 -12.60 25.14
CA SER A 56 -15.28 -11.24 25.70
C SER A 56 -14.95 -10.05 24.78
N GLY A 57 -15.02 -10.21 23.45
CA GLY A 57 -14.96 -9.05 22.54
C GLY A 57 -13.63 -8.29 22.62
N VAL A 58 -12.54 -9.03 22.83
CA VAL A 58 -11.17 -8.49 22.76
C VAL A 58 -10.85 -8.05 21.34
N VAL A 59 -11.44 -8.72 20.36
CA VAL A 59 -11.39 -8.34 18.95
C VAL A 59 -12.24 -7.10 18.73
N GLU A 60 -11.60 -6.04 18.24
CA GLU A 60 -12.31 -4.80 17.94
C GLU A 60 -13.19 -4.98 16.70
N PRO A 61 -14.47 -4.56 16.74
CA PRO A 61 -15.37 -4.70 15.61
C PRO A 61 -14.84 -3.91 14.42
N ILE A 62 -14.81 -4.55 13.25
CA ILE A 62 -14.48 -3.87 12.01
C ILE A 62 -15.75 -3.15 11.55
N ASP A 63 -15.73 -1.83 11.58
CA ASP A 63 -16.79 -1.06 10.93
C ASP A 63 -16.63 -1.18 9.42
N LEU A 64 -17.47 -2.03 8.80
CA LEU A 64 -17.52 -2.22 7.35
C LEU A 64 -18.28 -1.07 6.64
N VAL A 65 -19.10 -0.32 7.37
CA VAL A 65 -19.97 0.74 6.84
C VAL A 65 -19.22 2.08 6.83
N GLN A 66 -18.37 2.32 7.83
CA GLN A 66 -17.45 3.45 7.88
C GLN A 66 -15.99 3.05 7.63
N SER A 67 -15.74 1.92 6.97
CA SER A 67 -14.39 1.46 6.64
C SER A 67 -13.68 2.44 5.70
N LYS A 68 -13.19 3.55 6.25
CA LYS A 68 -11.90 4.10 5.87
C LYS A 68 -10.92 3.05 6.34
N SER A 69 -10.69 2.06 5.49
CA SER A 69 -9.66 1.06 5.66
C SER A 69 -8.40 1.74 6.21
N ASP A 70 -7.82 1.20 7.28
CA ASP A 70 -6.43 1.42 7.68
C ASP A 70 -5.43 0.84 6.63
N LEU A 71 -5.81 0.85 5.36
CA LEU A 71 -4.86 1.17 4.31
C LEU A 71 -4.49 2.61 4.61
N SER A 72 -3.24 2.86 5.00
CA SER A 72 -2.68 4.21 5.12
C SER A 72 -2.91 5.00 3.83
N THR A 73 -4.10 5.53 3.70
CA THR A 73 -4.51 6.57 2.79
C THR A 73 -4.40 7.76 3.70
N ASP A 74 -3.17 8.27 3.82
CA ASP A 74 -2.97 9.67 4.17
C ASP A 74 -4.08 10.42 3.44
N GLU A 75 -4.89 11.09 4.25
CA GLU A 75 -5.99 11.99 3.91
C GLU A 75 -5.98 12.32 2.41
N MET A 76 -6.77 11.58 1.63
CA MET A 76 -7.04 12.00 0.27
C MET A 76 -8.05 13.14 0.39
N GLU A 77 -7.52 14.30 0.78
CA GLU A 77 -8.15 15.58 0.53
C GLU A 77 -8.61 15.56 -0.93
N ASN A 78 -9.80 16.11 -1.18
CA ASN A 78 -10.30 16.35 -2.54
C ASN A 78 -9.49 17.46 -3.25
N ILE A 79 -8.19 17.53 -3.02
CA ILE A 79 -7.27 18.31 -3.83
C ILE A 79 -7.09 17.48 -5.10
N PRO A 80 -7.31 18.07 -6.29
CA PRO A 80 -6.84 17.45 -7.52
C PRO A 80 -5.41 16.99 -7.28
N VAL A 81 -5.11 15.72 -7.47
CA VAL A 81 -3.72 15.27 -7.44
C VAL A 81 -3.09 15.87 -8.68
N GLU A 82 -2.65 17.13 -8.58
CA GLU A 82 -1.81 17.75 -9.59
C GLU A 82 -0.58 16.87 -9.67
N ILE A 83 -0.43 16.21 -10.81
CA ILE A 83 0.75 15.44 -11.13
C ILE A 83 1.71 16.48 -11.70
N PRO A 84 2.77 16.89 -10.99
CA PRO A 84 3.63 18.00 -11.42
C PRO A 84 4.24 17.79 -12.81
N ILE A 85 4.45 16.53 -13.19
CA ILE A 85 4.97 16.10 -14.50
C ILE A 85 3.91 16.05 -15.61
N GLN A 86 2.64 16.39 -15.34
CA GLN A 86 1.56 16.27 -16.33
C GLN A 86 1.83 17.13 -17.56
N ALA A 87 2.17 18.42 -17.37
CA ALA A 87 2.42 19.34 -18.46
C ALA A 87 3.57 18.85 -19.36
N ALA A 88 4.66 18.36 -18.76
CA ALA A 88 5.79 17.82 -19.52
C ALA A 88 5.43 16.57 -20.34
N ILE A 89 4.65 15.65 -19.78
CA ILE A 89 4.17 14.47 -20.52
C ILE A 89 3.22 14.88 -21.66
N GLU A 90 2.38 15.89 -21.45
CA GLU A 90 1.49 16.43 -22.47
C GLU A 90 2.25 17.17 -23.58
N GLU A 91 3.29 17.94 -23.23
CA GLU A 91 4.19 18.61 -24.19
C GLU A 91 4.99 17.60 -25.03
N MET A 92 5.36 16.45 -24.45
CA MET A 92 5.96 15.32 -25.18
C MET A 92 4.99 14.70 -26.20
N GLY A 93 3.68 15.00 -26.12
CA GLY A 93 2.66 14.52 -27.04
C GLY A 93 1.84 13.34 -26.53
N MET A 94 1.88 13.05 -25.23
CA MET A 94 1.05 11.99 -24.62
C MET A 94 -0.12 12.57 -23.84
N HIS A 95 -1.23 11.85 -23.80
CA HIS A 95 -2.41 12.28 -23.05
C HIS A 95 -2.37 11.75 -21.60
N VAL A 96 -2.38 12.65 -20.61
CA VAL A 96 -2.46 12.31 -19.20
C VAL A 96 -3.91 12.40 -18.72
N GLN A 97 -4.42 11.30 -18.17
CA GLN A 97 -5.71 11.28 -17.49
C GLN A 97 -5.49 11.01 -15.99
N PRO A 98 -5.65 12.03 -15.12
CA PRO A 98 -5.58 11.85 -13.67
C PRO A 98 -6.66 10.88 -13.18
N MET A 99 -6.33 10.08 -12.17
CA MET A 99 -7.19 9.04 -11.62
C MET A 99 -7.39 9.27 -10.12
N HIS A 100 -8.66 9.28 -9.72
CA HIS A 100 -9.06 9.38 -8.31
C HIS A 100 -9.44 8.00 -7.81
N ARG A 101 -9.06 7.67 -6.57
CA ARG A 101 -9.37 6.37 -5.92
C ARG A 101 -8.82 5.13 -6.67
N ALA A 102 -7.72 5.29 -7.40
CA ALA A 102 -6.97 4.21 -8.02
C ALA A 102 -5.64 3.97 -7.29
N PRO A 103 -5.05 2.77 -7.40
CA PRO A 103 -3.71 2.48 -6.85
C PRO A 103 -2.58 3.19 -7.61
N PHE A 104 -2.90 3.84 -8.73
CA PHE A 104 -2.05 4.71 -9.54
C PHE A 104 -2.71 6.09 -9.67
N GLN A 105 -1.92 7.14 -9.91
CA GLN A 105 -2.38 8.53 -9.95
C GLN A 105 -2.80 8.98 -11.35
N ALA A 106 -2.27 8.36 -12.42
CA ALA A 106 -2.66 8.69 -13.79
C ALA A 106 -2.66 7.49 -14.73
N LEU A 107 -3.40 7.65 -15.82
CA LEU A 107 -3.23 6.92 -17.07
C LEU A 107 -2.54 7.82 -18.07
N VAL A 108 -1.39 7.39 -18.60
CA VAL A 108 -0.75 8.05 -19.74
C VAL A 108 -1.08 7.25 -20.99
N ARG A 109 -1.53 7.92 -22.06
CA ARG A 109 -1.89 7.28 -23.33
C ARG A 109 -1.14 7.90 -24.50
N TYR A 110 -0.63 7.05 -25.36
CA TYR A 110 -0.03 7.44 -26.63
C TYR A 110 -0.22 6.30 -27.64
N ASP A 111 -0.81 6.60 -28.79
CA ASP A 111 -1.24 5.61 -29.78
C ASP A 111 -2.03 4.44 -29.12
N SER A 112 -1.54 3.20 -29.26
CA SER A 112 -2.10 1.98 -28.69
C SER A 112 -1.60 1.66 -27.27
N HIS A 113 -0.66 2.46 -26.76
CA HIS A 113 -0.05 2.26 -25.46
C HIS A 113 -0.84 2.98 -24.36
N THR A 114 -1.11 2.25 -23.28
CA THR A 114 -1.63 2.82 -22.03
C THR A 114 -0.67 2.47 -20.91
N ILE A 115 -0.30 3.45 -20.08
CA ILE A 115 0.63 3.30 -18.98
C ILE A 115 -0.09 3.68 -17.68
N LEU A 116 -0.07 2.78 -16.71
CA LEU A 116 -0.51 3.07 -15.35
C LEU A 116 0.63 3.76 -14.60
N THR A 117 0.42 5.01 -14.17
CA THR A 117 1.50 5.84 -13.65
C THR A 117 1.30 6.18 -12.17
N GLY A 118 2.29 5.81 -11.36
CA GLY A 118 2.45 6.28 -10.00
C GLY A 118 3.39 7.49 -9.93
N TYR A 119 3.14 8.42 -9.01
CA TYR A 119 4.00 9.58 -8.77
C TYR A 119 4.21 9.82 -7.27
N GLY A 120 5.43 10.15 -6.87
CA GLY A 120 5.77 10.58 -5.51
C GLY A 120 7.16 10.11 -5.05
N SER A 121 7.43 10.17 -3.75
CA SER A 121 8.72 9.71 -3.21
C SER A 121 8.94 8.22 -3.47
N ALA A 122 10.19 7.83 -3.66
CA ALA A 122 10.62 6.46 -3.94
C ALA A 122 10.03 5.46 -2.96
N GLN A 123 9.95 5.81 -1.67
CA GLN A 123 9.32 4.97 -0.65
C GLN A 123 7.82 4.76 -0.90
N LYS A 124 7.08 5.84 -1.21
CA LYS A 124 5.62 5.78 -1.46
C LYS A 124 5.31 4.99 -2.73
N VAL A 125 6.00 5.28 -3.83
CA VAL A 125 5.73 4.59 -5.10
C VAL A 125 6.23 3.14 -5.11
N THR A 126 7.33 2.81 -4.42
CA THR A 126 7.80 1.42 -4.26
C THR A 126 6.75 0.52 -3.61
N ARG A 127 6.02 1.03 -2.59
CA ARG A 127 4.93 0.27 -1.94
C ARG A 127 3.78 -0.07 -2.89
N ARG A 128 3.54 0.77 -3.91
CA ARG A 128 2.43 0.60 -4.88
C ARG A 128 2.87 -0.08 -6.17
N ALA A 129 4.16 -0.02 -6.52
CA ALA A 129 4.70 -0.48 -7.79
C ALA A 129 4.34 -1.94 -8.12
N GLY A 130 4.38 -2.85 -7.14
CA GLY A 130 3.97 -4.24 -7.35
C GLY A 130 2.49 -4.39 -7.70
N ILE A 131 1.61 -3.62 -7.05
CA ILE A 131 0.16 -3.63 -7.32
C ILE A 131 -0.11 -3.07 -8.72
N ILE A 132 0.49 -1.93 -9.06
CA ILE A 132 0.36 -1.29 -10.37
C ILE A 132 0.85 -2.26 -11.47
N GLY A 133 1.97 -2.92 -11.25
CA GLY A 133 2.53 -3.92 -12.16
C GLY A 133 1.60 -5.11 -12.38
N ASN A 134 1.01 -5.64 -11.31
CA ASN A 134 0.05 -6.74 -11.42
C ASN A 134 -1.23 -6.34 -12.17
N ILE A 135 -1.76 -5.13 -11.91
CA ILE A 135 -2.92 -4.63 -12.63
C ILE A 135 -2.60 -4.49 -14.11
N SER A 136 -1.44 -3.91 -14.44
CA SER A 136 -1.01 -3.70 -15.82
C SER A 136 -0.97 -5.00 -16.63
N GLN A 137 -0.58 -6.11 -15.99
CA GLN A 137 -0.57 -7.43 -16.62
C GLN A 137 -1.99 -7.89 -17.00
N VAL A 138 -2.96 -7.70 -16.11
CA VAL A 138 -4.35 -8.12 -16.34
C VAL A 138 -5.02 -7.21 -17.39
N THR A 139 -4.75 -5.91 -17.33
CA THR A 139 -5.33 -4.93 -18.25
C THR A 139 -4.59 -4.83 -19.58
N ARG A 140 -3.50 -5.60 -19.78
CA ARG A 140 -2.61 -5.53 -20.95
C ARG A 140 -2.11 -4.11 -21.21
N THR A 141 -1.75 -3.42 -20.16
CA THR A 141 -1.17 -2.08 -20.19
C THR A 141 0.27 -2.12 -19.67
N HIS A 142 0.96 -0.99 -19.73
CA HIS A 142 2.26 -0.82 -19.11
C HIS A 142 2.15 -0.21 -17.71
N ALA A 143 3.25 -0.20 -16.97
CA ALA A 143 3.32 0.33 -15.61
C ALA A 143 4.61 1.13 -15.40
N MET A 144 4.46 2.35 -14.89
CA MET A 144 5.56 3.22 -14.51
C MET A 144 5.30 3.85 -13.14
N CYS A 145 6.37 4.14 -12.40
CA CYS A 145 6.36 4.97 -11.22
C CYS A 145 7.48 5.99 -11.30
N VAL A 146 7.14 7.25 -11.14
CA VAL A 146 8.07 8.38 -11.16
C VAL A 146 8.42 8.76 -9.73
N MET A 147 9.72 8.86 -9.47
CA MET A 147 10.31 9.11 -8.16
C MET A 147 10.84 10.55 -8.09
N THR A 148 10.41 11.29 -7.07
CA THR A 148 10.80 12.70 -6.87
C THR A 148 12.14 12.87 -6.14
N ASP A 149 12.62 11.83 -5.47
CA ASP A 149 13.78 11.86 -4.55
C ASP A 149 14.81 10.75 -4.84
N ASP A 150 14.67 10.02 -5.95
CA ASP A 150 15.60 8.97 -6.39
C ASP A 150 15.72 9.00 -7.92
N HIS A 151 16.95 9.13 -8.42
CA HIS A 151 17.24 9.20 -9.85
C HIS A 151 17.59 7.82 -10.44
N ARG A 152 17.68 6.77 -9.63
CA ARG A 152 18.10 5.44 -10.11
C ARG A 152 16.95 4.73 -10.81
N GLN A 153 17.09 4.54 -12.11
CA GLN A 153 16.21 3.66 -12.86
C GLN A 153 16.34 2.21 -12.34
N ARG A 154 15.20 1.57 -12.07
CA ARG A 154 15.12 0.16 -11.68
C ARG A 154 13.75 -0.41 -12.02
N ARG A 155 13.56 -1.72 -11.83
CA ARG A 155 12.25 -2.38 -11.99
C ARG A 155 11.78 -3.03 -10.71
N ILE A 156 10.47 -2.98 -10.48
CA ILE A 156 9.78 -3.75 -9.45
C ILE A 156 8.70 -4.56 -10.15
N GLY A 157 8.94 -5.86 -10.33
CA GLY A 157 8.10 -6.69 -11.19
C GLY A 157 8.07 -6.12 -12.62
N ARG A 158 6.87 -5.81 -13.11
CA ARG A 158 6.65 -5.20 -14.45
C ARG A 158 6.66 -3.68 -14.45
N THR A 159 6.81 -3.05 -13.30
CA THR A 159 6.74 -1.59 -13.16
C THR A 159 8.13 -0.99 -13.31
N LEU A 160 8.28 -0.09 -14.27
CA LEU A 160 9.45 0.76 -14.40
C LEU A 160 9.45 1.79 -13.27
N MET A 161 10.56 1.90 -12.55
CA MET A 161 10.82 3.00 -11.62
C MET A 161 11.81 3.94 -12.31
N ILE A 162 11.41 5.21 -12.49
CA ILE A 162 12.22 6.24 -13.15
C ILE A 162 12.26 7.49 -12.28
N GLY A 163 13.38 8.20 -12.28
CA GLY A 163 13.47 9.51 -11.61
C GLY A 163 12.74 10.58 -12.40
N GLU A 164 12.22 11.60 -11.71
CA GLU A 164 11.56 12.74 -12.33
C GLU A 164 12.44 13.41 -13.40
N ASP A 165 13.69 13.73 -13.09
CA ASP A 165 14.61 14.37 -14.04
C ASP A 165 14.84 13.53 -15.31
N SER A 166 14.93 12.20 -15.17
CA SER A 166 15.14 11.30 -16.31
C SER A 166 13.92 11.23 -17.22
N LEU A 167 12.72 11.33 -16.65
CA LEU A 167 11.50 11.43 -17.45
C LEU A 167 11.42 12.78 -18.17
N LEU A 168 11.77 13.87 -17.48
CA LEU A 168 11.73 15.23 -18.02
C LEU A 168 12.80 15.48 -19.10
N SER A 169 13.84 14.64 -19.18
CA SER A 169 14.84 14.70 -20.25
C SER A 169 14.44 13.99 -21.54
N LEU A 170 13.28 13.34 -21.57
CA LEU A 170 12.75 12.69 -22.78
C LEU A 170 11.93 13.71 -23.57
N ASP A 171 12.14 13.76 -24.88
CA ASP A 171 11.43 14.67 -25.78
C ASP A 171 10.40 13.93 -26.65
N GLU A 172 10.61 12.62 -26.89
CA GLU A 172 9.76 11.81 -27.76
C GLU A 172 9.00 10.72 -26.98
N PRO A 173 7.71 10.47 -27.26
CA PRO A 173 6.95 9.42 -26.59
C PRO A 173 7.53 8.02 -26.77
N ASP A 174 8.10 7.76 -27.94
CA ASP A 174 8.68 6.46 -28.28
C ASP A 174 9.88 6.14 -27.38
N ASP A 175 10.68 7.14 -26.96
CA ASP A 175 11.78 6.95 -26.01
C ASP A 175 11.27 6.43 -24.66
N LEU A 176 10.15 6.98 -24.17
CA LEU A 176 9.54 6.51 -22.93
C LEU A 176 8.98 5.09 -23.08
N ILE A 177 8.32 4.81 -24.20
CA ILE A 177 7.78 3.47 -24.49
C ILE A 177 8.92 2.45 -24.55
N ASP A 178 10.00 2.73 -25.26
CA ASP A 178 11.17 1.85 -25.34
C ASP A 178 11.78 1.60 -23.96
N LEU A 179 11.88 2.63 -23.12
CA LEU A 179 12.40 2.50 -21.76
C LEU A 179 11.47 1.66 -20.86
N ILE A 180 10.16 1.66 -21.12
CA ILE A 180 9.18 0.82 -20.44
C ILE A 180 9.14 -0.62 -20.99
N LEU A 181 9.53 -0.85 -22.24
CA LEU A 181 9.55 -2.18 -22.87
C LEU A 181 10.86 -2.95 -22.61
N ASN A 182 11.97 -2.25 -22.36
CA ASN A 182 13.29 -2.82 -22.05
C ASN A 182 13.45 -3.28 -20.59
#